data_AF-A0A2H1X012-F1
#
_entry.id   AF-A0A2H1X012-F1
#
_cell.length_a   1.000
_cell.length_b   1.000
_cell.length_c   1.000
_cell.angle_alpha   90.00
_cell.angle_beta   90.00
_cell.angle_gamma   90.00
#
_symmetry.space_group_name_H-M   'P 1'
#
loop_
_entity.id
_entity.type
_entity.pdbx_description
1 polymer ?
#
loop_
_entity_poly.entity_id
_entity_poly.type
_entity_poly.pdbx_seq_one_letter_code
_entity_poly.pdbx_strand_id
1 'polypeptide(L)'
;MSTICGDSIILNGRIQALQKSGPRAFSGPVEKVLKWHKALQDIGVFVFYEIIAKCVSVRPGESCAKNLVIRDDNGPAMQVVYYEIDFMLPELKVPSTVRVIGRMIAGTCRLQAFSVRPATGDDVATLQRRAAVAAHHVARLCKENGVSQ
;
A
#
# COMPACT_ATOMS: atom_id res chain seq x y z
N MET A 1 -30.61 -29.30 4.40
CA MET A 1 -29.58 -29.63 3.39
C MET A 1 -30.17 -29.14 2.06
N SER A 2 -29.65 -28.17 1.30
CA SER A 2 -28.26 -27.85 0.96
C SER A 2 -28.25 -26.53 0.16
N THR A 3 -27.50 -25.51 0.58
CA THR A 3 -27.20 -24.32 -0.25
C THR A 3 -25.73 -23.85 -0.12
N ILE A 4 -24.96 -24.46 0.78
CA ILE A 4 -23.59 -24.00 1.12
C ILE A 4 -22.56 -24.29 0.00
N CYS A 5 -22.88 -25.18 -0.95
CA CYS A 5 -21.91 -25.60 -1.97
C CYS A 5 -21.79 -24.63 -3.17
N GLY A 6 -22.80 -23.77 -3.41
CA GLY A 6 -22.82 -22.85 -4.55
C GLY A 6 -21.91 -21.62 -4.37
N ASP A 7 -21.89 -21.05 -3.17
CA ASP A 7 -21.14 -19.83 -2.88
C ASP A 7 -19.62 -20.07 -2.85
N SER A 8 -19.17 -21.24 -2.35
CA SER A 8 -17.74 -21.57 -2.31
C SER A 8 -17.11 -21.76 -3.69
N ILE A 9 -17.86 -22.27 -4.68
CA ILE A 9 -17.35 -22.45 -6.05
C ILE A 9 -17.22 -21.09 -6.76
N ILE A 10 -18.18 -20.18 -6.56
CA ILE A 10 -18.13 -18.82 -7.10
C ILE A 10 -16.99 -18.01 -6.47
N LEU A 11 -16.76 -18.16 -5.15
CA LEU A 11 -15.64 -17.52 -4.46
C LEU A 11 -14.28 -17.97 -5.02
N ASN A 12 -14.10 -19.28 -5.22
CA ASN A 12 -12.86 -19.83 -5.79
C ASN A 12 -12.63 -19.41 -7.24
N GLY A 13 -13.68 -19.35 -8.07
CA GLY A 13 -13.57 -18.85 -9.44
C GLY A 13 -13.19 -17.35 -9.51
N ARG A 14 -13.69 -16.54 -8.58
CA ARG A 14 -13.36 -15.11 -8.47
C ARG A 14 -11.93 -14.86 -7.98
N ILE A 15 -11.47 -15.59 -6.97
CA ILE A 15 -10.08 -15.49 -6.49
C ILE A 15 -9.10 -15.86 -7.61
N GLN A 16 -9.39 -16.93 -8.37
CA GLN A 16 -8.58 -17.30 -9.53
C GLN A 16 -8.59 -16.23 -10.63
N ALA A 17 -9.72 -15.56 -10.87
CA ALA A 17 -9.80 -14.47 -11.84
C ALA A 17 -9.02 -13.21 -11.40
N LEU A 18 -9.05 -12.87 -10.11
CA LEU A 18 -8.27 -11.77 -9.56
C LEU A 18 -6.76 -12.06 -9.63
N GLN A 19 -6.35 -13.30 -9.36
CA GLN A 19 -4.97 -13.76 -9.54
C GLN A 19 -4.51 -13.66 -11.01
N LYS A 20 -5.40 -13.93 -11.98
CA LYS A 20 -5.10 -13.75 -13.42
C LYS A 20 -4.90 -12.29 -13.83
N SER A 21 -5.45 -11.33 -13.09
CA SER A 21 -5.32 -9.90 -13.43
C SER A 21 -3.97 -9.27 -13.03
N GLY A 22 -3.10 -10.04 -12.36
CA GLY A 22 -1.78 -9.60 -11.94
C GLY A 22 -1.81 -8.61 -10.77
N PRO A 23 -0.62 -8.23 -10.26
CA PRO A 23 -0.50 -7.28 -9.17
C PRO A 23 -0.94 -5.87 -9.61
N ARG A 24 -1.57 -5.12 -8.72
CA ARG A 24 -2.00 -3.74 -8.96
C ARG A 24 -1.08 -2.76 -8.24
N ALA A 25 -0.91 -1.57 -8.79
CA ALA A 25 -0.13 -0.50 -8.15
C ALA A 25 -1.01 0.74 -7.92
N PHE A 26 -1.06 1.23 -6.69
CA PHE A 26 -1.79 2.44 -6.34
C PHE A 26 -0.88 3.46 -5.67
N SER A 27 -1.01 4.71 -6.10
CA SER A 27 -0.23 5.83 -5.57
C SER A 27 -1.11 6.74 -4.72
N GLY A 28 -0.67 7.12 -3.52
CA GLY A 28 -1.42 8.05 -2.69
C GLY A 28 -0.73 8.47 -1.40
N PRO A 29 -1.32 9.45 -0.68
CA PRO A 29 -0.91 9.79 0.68
C PRO A 29 -1.21 8.64 1.65
N VAL A 30 -0.62 8.68 2.85
CA VAL A 30 -0.73 7.62 3.87
C VAL A 30 -2.19 7.32 4.19
N GLU A 31 -3.00 8.34 4.42
CA GLU A 31 -4.41 8.19 4.78
C GLU A 31 -5.21 7.41 3.73
N LYS A 32 -5.03 7.75 2.44
CA LYS A 32 -5.74 7.07 1.35
C LYS A 32 -5.30 5.62 1.21
N VAL A 33 -4.01 5.37 1.28
CA VAL A 33 -3.46 4.02 1.17
C VAL A 33 -3.94 3.11 2.30
N LEU A 34 -4.04 3.62 3.53
CA LEU A 34 -4.64 2.88 4.65
C LEU A 34 -6.10 2.51 4.39
N LYS A 35 -6.91 3.47 3.91
CA LYS A 35 -8.32 3.23 3.56
C LYS A 35 -8.47 2.19 2.44
N TRP A 36 -7.68 2.32 1.38
CA TRP A 36 -7.69 1.36 0.27
C TRP A 36 -7.24 -0.02 0.71
N HIS A 37 -6.20 -0.13 1.53
CA HIS A 37 -5.76 -1.44 2.02
C HIS A 37 -6.86 -2.13 2.82
N LYS A 38 -7.51 -1.41 3.73
CA LYS A 38 -8.62 -1.94 4.51
C LYS A 38 -9.78 -2.41 3.62
N ALA A 39 -10.11 -1.67 2.56
CA ALA A 39 -11.19 -2.03 1.65
C ALA A 39 -10.85 -3.22 0.73
N LEU A 40 -9.56 -3.40 0.41
CA LEU A 40 -9.11 -4.41 -0.55
C LEU A 40 -8.60 -5.71 0.09
N GLN A 41 -8.27 -5.70 1.39
CA GLN A 41 -7.78 -6.90 2.08
C GLN A 41 -8.78 -8.05 2.03
N ASP A 42 -10.09 -7.74 2.09
CA ASP A 42 -11.17 -8.73 2.05
C ASP A 42 -11.41 -9.29 0.64
N ILE A 43 -10.94 -8.59 -0.40
CA ILE A 43 -11.07 -8.99 -1.80
C ILE A 43 -9.92 -9.92 -2.21
N GLY A 44 -8.83 -9.98 -1.43
CA GLY A 44 -7.68 -10.84 -1.71
C GLY A 44 -6.84 -10.39 -2.92
N VAL A 45 -6.95 -9.14 -3.35
CA VAL A 45 -6.11 -8.57 -4.42
C VAL A 45 -4.71 -8.27 -3.92
N PHE A 46 -3.71 -8.62 -4.73
CA PHE A 46 -2.32 -8.26 -4.44
C PHE A 46 -2.02 -6.85 -4.94
N VAL A 47 -1.63 -5.96 -4.02
CA VAL A 47 -1.45 -4.53 -4.29
C VAL A 47 -0.10 -4.03 -3.80
N PHE A 48 0.62 -3.36 -4.69
CA PHE A 48 1.73 -2.49 -4.38
C PHE A 48 1.23 -1.06 -4.14
N TYR A 49 1.78 -0.42 -3.13
CA TYR A 49 1.51 0.97 -2.81
C TYR A 49 2.74 1.83 -3.06
N GLU A 50 2.53 2.93 -3.76
CA GLU A 50 3.46 4.05 -3.82
C GLU A 50 2.95 5.16 -2.89
N ILE A 51 3.74 5.52 -1.89
CA ILE A 51 3.41 6.53 -0.90
C ILE A 51 4.39 7.68 -1.00
N ILE A 52 3.87 8.90 -1.12
CA ILE A 52 4.65 10.13 -0.99
C ILE A 52 4.24 10.79 0.31
N ALA A 53 5.16 10.84 1.28
CA ALA A 53 4.86 11.30 2.63
C ALA A 53 6.12 11.79 3.35
N LYS A 54 5.94 12.48 4.48
CA LYS A 54 7.05 12.96 5.31
C LYS A 54 7.58 11.82 6.17
N CYS A 55 8.83 11.43 5.97
CA CYS A 55 9.57 10.58 6.90
C CYS A 55 10.00 11.40 8.11
N VAL A 56 9.63 10.95 9.31
CA VAL A 56 9.88 11.66 10.58
C VAL A 56 10.79 10.88 11.53
N SER A 57 11.09 9.62 11.22
CA SER A 57 12.02 8.81 11.99
C SER A 57 12.57 7.71 11.11
N VAL A 58 13.86 7.41 11.29
CA VAL A 58 14.53 6.20 10.78
C VAL A 58 15.25 5.58 11.96
N ARG A 59 14.98 4.30 12.25
CA ARG A 59 15.59 3.55 13.34
C ARG A 59 16.14 2.22 12.83
N PRO A 60 17.23 1.71 13.40
CA PRO A 60 17.62 0.33 13.15
C PRO A 60 16.49 -0.62 13.57
N GLY A 61 16.27 -1.66 12.77
CA GLY A 61 15.44 -2.81 13.11
C GLY A 61 16.29 -4.03 13.40
N GLU A 62 15.65 -5.20 13.48
CA GLU A 62 16.35 -6.47 13.62
C GLU A 62 17.07 -6.85 12.32
N SER A 63 18.25 -7.45 12.44
CA SER A 63 19.08 -7.86 11.30
C SER A 63 19.40 -6.70 10.33
N CYS A 64 19.07 -6.82 9.04
CA CYS A 64 19.27 -5.78 8.03
C CYS A 64 18.07 -4.84 7.87
N ALA A 65 17.10 -4.85 8.80
CA ALA A 65 15.93 -4.00 8.70
C ALA A 65 16.21 -2.55 9.14
N LYS A 66 15.57 -1.60 8.46
CA LYS A 66 15.38 -0.21 8.87
C LYS A 66 13.89 0.03 9.09
N ASN A 67 13.55 0.54 10.26
CA ASN A 67 12.20 0.94 10.62
C ASN A 67 12.04 2.44 10.40
N LEU A 68 11.24 2.82 9.41
CA LEU A 68 10.90 4.22 9.14
C LEU A 68 9.48 4.51 9.66
N VAL A 69 9.26 5.75 10.06
CA VAL A 69 7.91 6.28 10.31
C VAL A 69 7.63 7.36 9.28
N ILE A 70 6.60 7.14 8.46
CA ILE A 70 6.12 8.13 7.49
C ILE A 70 4.73 8.63 7.91
N ARG A 71 4.42 9.88 7.60
CA ARG A 71 3.11 10.47 7.87
C ARG A 71 2.75 11.54 6.86
N ASP A 72 1.45 11.73 6.69
CA ASP A 72 0.92 12.96 6.08
C ASP A 72 1.06 14.11 7.10
N ASP A 73 1.02 15.37 6.63
CA ASP A 73 1.24 16.54 7.51
C ASP A 73 0.28 16.56 8.70
N ASN A 74 -1.01 16.35 8.45
CA ASN A 74 -2.08 16.33 9.46
C ASN A 74 -2.76 14.95 9.59
N GLY A 75 -2.13 13.90 9.09
CA GLY A 75 -2.75 12.58 8.97
C GLY A 75 -2.13 11.48 9.84
N PRO A 76 -2.58 10.24 9.64
CA PRO A 76 -2.04 9.09 10.36
C PRO A 76 -0.56 8.87 10.03
N ALA A 77 0.14 8.24 10.97
CA ALA A 77 1.49 7.73 10.76
C ALA A 77 1.45 6.24 10.38
N MET A 78 2.40 5.82 9.56
CA MET A 78 2.58 4.45 9.12
C MET A 78 4.02 4.01 9.38
N GLN A 79 4.17 2.83 9.96
CA GLN A 79 5.47 2.18 10.05
C GLN A 79 5.81 1.51 8.72
N VAL A 80 7.03 1.77 8.24
CA VAL A 80 7.61 1.17 7.05
C VAL A 80 8.83 0.35 7.47
N VAL A 81 8.91 -0.89 7.00
CA VAL A 81 10.06 -1.77 7.20
C VAL A 81 10.77 -1.90 5.85
N TYR A 82 12.01 -1.43 5.79
CA TYR A 82 12.88 -1.57 4.62
C TYR A 82 14.01 -2.53 4.96
N TYR A 83 14.29 -3.52 4.11
CA TYR A 83 15.38 -4.46 4.32
C TYR A 83 16.54 -4.10 3.39
N GLU A 84 17.72 -3.85 3.97
CA GLU A 84 18.95 -3.59 3.23
C GLU A 84 19.57 -4.92 2.78
N ILE A 85 18.94 -5.58 1.79
CA ILE A 85 19.42 -6.84 1.20
C ILE A 85 20.24 -6.54 -0.05
N ASP A 86 19.57 -6.03 -1.08
CA ASP A 86 20.20 -5.72 -2.36
C ASP A 86 20.77 -4.30 -2.40
N PHE A 87 20.13 -3.38 -1.67
CA PHE A 87 20.46 -1.96 -1.66
C PHE A 87 20.37 -1.39 -0.26
N MET A 88 21.29 -0.48 0.06
CA MET A 88 21.26 0.29 1.30
C MET A 88 20.20 1.38 1.23
N LEU A 89 19.61 1.73 2.37
CA LEU A 89 18.72 2.88 2.46
C LEU A 89 19.54 4.14 2.15
N PRO A 90 19.09 5.01 1.22
CA PRO A 90 19.79 6.26 0.99
C PRO A 90 19.78 7.12 2.26
N GLU A 91 20.80 7.95 2.43
CA GLU A 91 20.85 8.86 3.57
C GLU A 91 19.67 9.85 3.52
N LEU A 92 18.83 9.84 4.55
CA LEU A 92 17.65 10.70 4.66
C LEU A 92 17.87 11.76 5.74
N LYS A 93 17.81 13.03 5.37
CA LYS A 93 17.75 14.14 6.33
C LYS A 93 16.34 14.20 6.91
N VAL A 94 16.15 13.67 8.11
CA VAL A 94 14.83 13.65 8.76
C VAL A 94 14.59 14.98 9.49
N PRO A 95 13.39 15.60 9.36
CA PRO A 95 12.27 15.13 8.55
C PRO A 95 12.40 15.52 7.06
N SER A 96 12.06 14.60 6.17
CA SER A 96 12.05 14.85 4.71
C SER A 96 10.91 14.12 4.00
N THR A 97 10.47 14.65 2.86
CA THR A 97 9.47 14.00 2.00
C THR A 97 10.13 12.89 1.20
N VAL A 98 9.60 11.68 1.32
CA VAL A 98 10.12 10.48 0.67
C VAL A 98 9.06 9.84 -0.22
N ARG A 99 9.53 9.16 -1.25
CA ARG A 99 8.76 8.20 -2.02
C ARG A 99 9.09 6.80 -1.53
N VAL A 100 8.05 6.07 -1.15
CA VAL A 100 8.13 4.69 -0.68
C VAL A 100 7.31 3.82 -1.61
N ILE A 101 7.89 2.75 -2.14
CA ILE A 101 7.13 1.69 -2.83
C ILE A 101 7.21 0.43 -2.00
N GLY A 102 6.08 -0.21 -1.75
CA GLY A 102 6.02 -1.42 -0.95
C GLY A 102 4.71 -2.16 -1.09
N ARG A 103 4.55 -3.18 -0.25
CA ARG A 103 3.27 -3.86 -0.03
C ARG A 103 2.91 -3.79 1.44
N MET A 104 1.63 -3.88 1.77
CA MET A 104 1.21 -4.02 3.16
C MET A 104 1.55 -5.42 3.67
N ILE A 105 1.99 -5.49 4.93
CA ILE A 105 2.18 -6.76 5.63
C ILE A 105 0.80 -7.25 6.07
N ALA A 106 0.43 -8.46 5.63
CA ALA A 106 -0.90 -9.04 5.85
C ALA A 106 -1.32 -8.98 7.33
N GLY A 107 -2.57 -8.57 7.58
CA GLY A 107 -3.13 -8.42 8.93
C GLY A 107 -2.61 -7.23 9.72
N THR A 108 -1.86 -6.30 9.09
CA THR A 108 -1.31 -5.11 9.76
C THR A 108 -1.52 -3.84 8.92
N CYS A 109 -1.27 -2.68 9.52
CA CYS A 109 -1.16 -1.41 8.80
C CYS A 109 0.31 -1.00 8.54
N ARG A 110 1.23 -1.97 8.53
CA ARG A 110 2.66 -1.75 8.29
C ARG A 110 3.00 -2.04 6.84
N LEU A 111 3.87 -1.22 6.27
CA LEU A 111 4.34 -1.39 4.89
C LEU A 111 5.71 -2.08 4.89
N GLN A 112 5.85 -3.16 4.13
CA GLN A 112 7.15 -3.67 3.71
C GLN A 112 7.59 -2.90 2.46
N ALA A 113 8.61 -2.06 2.58
CA ALA A 113 9.13 -1.28 1.48
C ALA A 113 10.17 -2.07 0.66
N PHE A 114 10.06 -1.94 -0.66
CA PHE A 114 11.04 -2.42 -1.64
C PHE A 114 11.93 -1.30 -2.15
N SER A 115 11.43 -0.06 -2.13
CA SER A 115 12.17 1.13 -2.53
C SER A 115 11.82 2.31 -1.63
N VAL A 116 12.83 3.00 -1.14
CA VAL A 116 12.70 4.27 -0.43
C VAL A 116 13.70 5.24 -1.02
N ARG A 117 13.25 6.44 -1.41
CA ARG A 117 14.11 7.52 -1.87
C ARG A 117 13.53 8.88 -1.50
N PRO A 118 14.33 9.96 -1.48
CA PRO A 118 13.79 11.32 -1.45
C PRO A 118 12.77 11.52 -2.57
N ALA A 119 11.66 12.19 -2.27
CA ALA A 119 10.65 12.53 -3.27
C ALA A 119 11.15 13.68 -4.16
N THR A 120 10.89 13.60 -5.46
CA THR A 120 11.13 14.70 -6.39
C THR A 120 9.97 15.70 -6.37
N GLY A 121 10.16 16.90 -6.93
CA GLY A 121 9.07 17.85 -7.12
C GLY A 121 7.91 17.27 -7.94
N ASP A 122 8.23 16.47 -8.96
CA ASP A 122 7.22 15.82 -9.80
C ASP A 122 6.43 14.74 -9.06
N ASP A 123 7.08 13.98 -8.16
CA ASP A 123 6.38 13.01 -7.32
C ASP A 123 5.28 13.68 -6.51
N VAL A 124 5.58 14.84 -5.93
CA VAL A 124 4.65 15.63 -5.12
C VAL A 124 3.56 16.25 -6.00
N ALA A 125 3.94 16.91 -7.09
CA ALA A 125 3.01 17.63 -7.97
C ALA A 125 1.99 16.73 -8.68
N THR A 126 2.34 15.46 -8.91
CA THR A 126 1.47 14.50 -9.62
C THR A 126 0.67 13.59 -8.70
N LEU A 127 1.00 13.54 -7.40
CA LEU A 127 0.41 12.63 -6.42
C LEU A 127 -1.12 12.72 -6.39
N GLN A 128 -1.69 13.93 -6.33
CA GLN A 128 -3.13 14.11 -6.21
C GLN A 128 -3.88 13.50 -7.40
N ARG A 129 -3.35 13.67 -8.61
CA ARG A 129 -3.93 13.09 -9.83
C ARG A 129 -3.84 11.56 -9.81
N ARG A 130 -2.67 11.01 -9.47
CA ARG A 130 -2.51 9.54 -9.36
C ARG A 130 -3.43 8.94 -8.29
N ALA A 131 -3.59 9.64 -7.16
CA ALA A 131 -4.46 9.22 -6.08
C ALA A 131 -5.96 9.28 -6.44
N ALA A 132 -6.37 10.21 -7.29
CA ALA A 132 -7.75 10.26 -7.80
C ALA A 132 -8.06 9.06 -8.70
N VAL A 133 -7.12 8.71 -9.60
CA VAL A 133 -7.24 7.51 -10.45
C VAL A 133 -7.27 6.25 -9.58
N ALA A 134 -6.35 6.11 -8.63
CA ALA A 134 -6.36 4.98 -7.70
C ALA A 134 -7.69 4.86 -6.94
N ALA A 135 -8.22 5.97 -6.41
CA ALA A 135 -9.52 5.97 -5.72
C ALA A 135 -10.66 5.48 -6.61
N HIS A 136 -10.72 5.93 -7.87
CA HIS A 136 -11.72 5.46 -8.83
C HIS A 136 -11.61 3.94 -9.07
N HIS A 137 -10.39 3.43 -9.24
CA HIS A 137 -10.16 2.00 -9.44
C HIS A 137 -10.52 1.17 -8.20
N VAL A 138 -10.17 1.63 -7.01
CA VAL A 138 -10.53 0.98 -5.74
C VAL A 138 -12.04 0.94 -5.59
N ALA A 139 -12.75 2.05 -5.81
CA ALA A 139 -14.21 2.10 -5.73
C ALA A 139 -14.87 1.14 -6.71
N ARG A 140 -14.36 1.05 -7.94
CA ARG A 140 -14.85 0.09 -8.93
C ARG A 140 -14.65 -1.35 -8.46
N LEU A 141 -13.47 -1.70 -7.94
CA LEU A 141 -13.18 -3.03 -7.42
C LEU A 141 -14.09 -3.39 -6.23
N CYS A 142 -14.28 -2.47 -5.28
CA CYS A 142 -15.19 -2.67 -4.16
C CYS A 142 -16.62 -2.94 -4.63
N LYS A 143 -17.13 -2.15 -5.57
CA LYS A 143 -18.46 -2.32 -6.17
C LYS A 143 -18.62 -3.67 -6.88
N GLU A 144 -17.63 -4.06 -7.69
CA GLU A 144 -17.64 -5.34 -8.43
C GLU A 144 -17.61 -6.56 -7.48
N ASN A 145 -17.08 -6.40 -6.27
CA ASN A 145 -16.92 -7.49 -5.30
C ASN A 145 -17.90 -7.40 -4.11
N GLY A 146 -18.88 -6.49 -4.16
CA GLY A 146 -19.91 -6.37 -3.11
C GLY A 146 -19.41 -5.83 -1.76
N VAL A 147 -18.22 -5.21 -1.74
CA VAL A 147 -17.68 -4.55 -0.54
C VAL A 147 -18.23 -3.13 -0.49
N SER A 148 -19.10 -2.84 0.49
CA SER A 148 -19.57 -1.48 0.73
C SER A 148 -18.46 -0.67 1.42
N GLN A 149 -18.21 0.54 0.91
CA GLN A 149 -17.20 1.48 1.42
C GLN A 149 -17.64 2.21 2.67
#